data_AF-A0A8T6U0Q6-F1
#
_entry.id   AF-A0A8T6U0Q6-F1
#
_cell.length_a   1.000
_cell.length_b   1.000
_cell.length_c   1.000
_cell.angle_alpha   90.00
_cell.angle_beta   90.00
_cell.angle_gamma   90.00
#
_symmetry.space_group_name_H-M   'P 1'
#
loop_
_entity.id
_entity.type
_entity.pdbx_description
1 polymer ?
#
loop_
_entity_poly.entity_id
_entity_poly.type
_entity_poly.pdbx_seq_one_letter_code
_entity_poly.pdbx_strand_id
1 'polypeptide(L)'
;MSKKQVDLTGQIILGAIPSFITQLIAFYRIGKIKDGGLIILGVFGGAIGLQLLLPFPYGIISAIIISVAIPINYIIKWTRLYNNDTKQTQLRDSKEKTDKKQNEKSLKILKERLAKGEITKEEYDELKKEFEQ
;
A
#
# COMPACT_ATOMS: atom_id res chain seq x y z
N MET A 1 9.24 1.68 -8.29
CA MET A 1 8.09 2.62 -8.46
C MET A 1 7.73 3.19 -7.10
N SER A 2 7.82 4.51 -6.92
CA SER A 2 7.35 5.18 -5.70
C SER A 2 5.85 4.91 -5.55
N LYS A 3 5.46 4.18 -4.50
CA LYS A 3 4.05 3.84 -4.26
C LYS A 3 3.35 5.11 -3.80
N LYS A 4 2.63 5.76 -4.73
CA LYS A 4 1.82 6.94 -4.43
C LYS A 4 0.57 6.50 -3.67
N GLN A 5 0.20 7.24 -2.61
CA GLN A 5 -1.04 6.99 -1.89
C GLN A 5 -2.22 7.08 -2.86
N VAL A 6 -3.18 6.19 -2.66
CA VAL A 6 -4.37 6.13 -3.51
C VAL A 6 -5.52 6.80 -2.80
N ASP A 7 -6.18 7.72 -3.50
CA ASP A 7 -7.35 8.42 -2.98
C ASP A 7 -8.54 7.45 -2.84
N LEU A 8 -9.09 7.38 -1.62
CA LEU A 8 -10.17 6.46 -1.26
C LEU A 8 -11.49 6.87 -1.92
N THR A 9 -11.77 8.17 -1.99
CA THR A 9 -13.00 8.69 -2.58
C THR A 9 -13.08 8.35 -4.06
N GLY A 10 -12.01 8.61 -4.83
CA GLY A 10 -11.95 8.27 -6.24
C GLY A 10 -12.10 6.76 -6.52
N GLN A 11 -11.63 5.90 -5.61
CA GLN A 11 -11.82 4.46 -5.77
C GLN A 11 -13.23 3.98 -5.41
N ILE A 12 -13.90 4.59 -4.43
CA ILE A 12 -15.30 4.29 -4.14
C ILE A 12 -16.15 4.66 -5.35
N ILE A 13 -15.90 5.81 -5.97
CA ILE A 13 -16.56 6.22 -7.22
C ILE A 13 -16.34 5.18 -8.33
N LEU A 14 -15.10 4.73 -8.54
CA LEU A 14 -14.78 3.70 -9.53
C LEU A 14 -15.41 2.33 -9.20
N GLY A 15 -15.53 1.98 -7.92
CA GLY A 15 -16.14 0.73 -7.46
C GLY A 15 -17.68 0.75 -7.45
N ALA A 16 -18.29 1.93 -7.38
CA ALA A 16 -19.74 2.10 -7.33
C ALA A 16 -20.41 1.98 -8.70
N ILE A 17 -19.68 2.23 -9.78
CA ILE A 17 -20.18 1.98 -11.13
C ILE A 17 -20.02 0.47 -11.40
N PRO A 18 -21.12 -0.27 -11.66
CA PRO A 18 -21.07 -1.70 -11.95
C PRO A 18 -20.63 -1.94 -13.40
N SER A 19 -19.52 -1.32 -13.80
CA SER A 19 -18.84 -1.59 -15.07
C SER A 19 -17.60 -2.41 -14.78
N PHE A 20 -17.46 -3.51 -15.53
CA PHE A 20 -16.29 -4.37 -15.49
C PHE A 20 -14.98 -3.57 -15.64
N ILE A 21 -15.01 -2.53 -16.48
CA ILE A 21 -13.87 -1.68 -16.76
C ILE A 21 -13.51 -0.82 -15.54
N THR A 22 -14.49 -0.17 -14.90
CA THR A 22 -14.23 0.71 -13.75
C THR A 22 -13.76 -0.08 -12.53
N GLN A 23 -14.32 -1.27 -12.31
CA GLN A 23 -13.91 -2.18 -11.26
C GLN A 23 -12.48 -2.70 -11.49
N LEU A 24 -12.13 -3.12 -12.71
CA LEU A 24 -10.76 -3.53 -13.04
C LEU A 24 -9.74 -2.40 -12.83
N ILE A 25 -10.09 -1.16 -13.20
CA ILE A 25 -9.22 0.01 -12.96
C ILE A 25 -9.03 0.23 -11.46
N ALA A 26 -10.08 0.09 -10.65
CA ALA A 26 -9.97 0.21 -9.19
C ALA A 26 -9.03 -0.86 -8.59
N PHE A 27 -9.15 -2.12 -9.02
CA PHE A 27 -8.27 -3.20 -8.59
C PHE A 27 -6.82 -3.06 -9.10
N TYR A 28 -6.65 -2.57 -10.33
CA TYR A 28 -5.34 -2.21 -10.89
C TYR A 28 -4.63 -1.18 -10.01
N ARG A 29 -5.35 -0.16 -9.56
CA ARG A 29 -4.80 0.93 -8.74
C ARG A 29 -4.28 0.46 -7.38
N ILE A 30 -4.80 -0.65 -6.86
CA ILE A 30 -4.40 -1.25 -5.57
C ILE A 30 -3.38 -2.39 -5.78
N GLY A 31 -3.01 -2.69 -7.04
CA GLY A 31 -2.10 -3.79 -7.38
C GLY A 31 -2.69 -5.18 -7.13
N LYS A 32 -4.03 -5.28 -7.08
CA LYS A 32 -4.79 -6.48 -6.71
C LYS A 32 -5.66 -7.00 -7.86
N ILE A 33 -5.14 -6.94 -9.08
CA ILE A 33 -5.87 -7.30 -10.31
C ILE A 33 -6.30 -8.77 -10.31
N LYS A 34 -5.44 -9.69 -9.86
CA LYS A 34 -5.75 -11.13 -9.81
C LYS A 34 -6.93 -11.41 -8.88
N ASP A 35 -6.86 -10.90 -7.66
CA ASP A 35 -7.92 -11.05 -6.66
C ASP A 35 -9.20 -10.32 -7.10
N GLY A 36 -9.06 -9.14 -7.71
CA GLY A 36 -10.17 -8.37 -8.28
C GLY A 36 -10.88 -9.10 -9.40
N GLY A 37 -10.13 -9.71 -10.32
CA GLY A 37 -10.69 -10.56 -11.37
C GLY A 37 -11.46 -11.74 -10.80
N LEU A 38 -10.94 -12.39 -9.76
CA LEU A 38 -11.63 -13.48 -9.07
C LEU A 38 -12.96 -13.03 -8.44
N ILE A 39 -12.97 -11.86 -7.81
CA ILE A 39 -14.19 -11.27 -7.21
C ILE A 39 -15.22 -10.99 -8.29
N ILE A 40 -14.83 -10.36 -9.39
CA ILE A 40 -15.78 -10.04 -10.47
C ILE A 40 -16.36 -11.33 -11.05
N LEU A 41 -15.53 -12.35 -11.27
CA LEU A 41 -15.95 -13.65 -11.79
C LEU A 41 -16.90 -14.37 -10.82
N GLY A 42 -16.61 -14.30 -9.51
CA GLY A 42 -17.49 -14.84 -8.46
C GLY A 42 -18.82 -14.09 -8.34
N VAL A 43 -18.80 -12.76 -8.40
CA VAL A 43 -20.01 -11.91 -8.40
C VAL A 43 -20.85 -12.19 -9.64
N PHE A 44 -20.24 -12.30 -10.81
CA PHE A 44 -20.92 -12.58 -12.07
C PHE A 44 -21.56 -13.98 -12.07
N GLY A 45 -20.81 -15.01 -11.66
CA GLY A 45 -21.34 -16.36 -11.51
C GLY A 45 -22.45 -16.44 -10.47
N GLY A 46 -22.29 -15.74 -9.34
CA GLY A 46 -23.30 -15.63 -8.30
C GLY A 46 -24.57 -14.96 -8.79
N ALA A 47 -24.47 -13.88 -9.58
CA ALA A 47 -25.61 -13.20 -10.17
C ALA A 47 -26.40 -14.10 -11.14
N ILE A 48 -25.71 -14.87 -11.98
CA ILE A 48 -26.34 -15.87 -12.87
C ILE A 48 -27.07 -16.92 -12.01
N GLY A 49 -26.42 -17.47 -10.99
CA GLY A 49 -27.03 -18.43 -10.09
C GLY A 49 -28.27 -17.88 -9.38
N LEU A 50 -28.21 -16.62 -8.91
CA LEU A 50 -29.31 -15.94 -8.25
C LEU A 50 -30.51 -15.73 -9.19
N GLN A 51 -30.24 -15.39 -10.45
CA GLN A 51 -31.26 -15.15 -11.47
C GLN A 51 -31.94 -16.45 -11.92
N LEU A 52 -31.26 -17.59 -11.86
CA LEU A 52 -31.87 -18.90 -12.07
C LEU A 52 -32.74 -19.34 -10.89
N LEU A 53 -32.44 -18.86 -9.68
CA LEU A 53 -33.14 -19.24 -8.46
C LEU A 53 -34.38 -18.37 -8.16
N LEU A 54 -34.31 -17.07 -8.47
CA LEU A 54 -35.34 -16.09 -8.11
C LEU A 54 -36.13 -15.64 -9.35
N PRO A 55 -37.48 -15.59 -9.26
CA PRO A 55 -38.29 -15.06 -10.34
C PRO A 55 -38.03 -13.57 -10.58
N PHE A 56 -38.25 -13.14 -11.81
CA PHE A 56 -38.20 -11.73 -12.17
C PHE A 56 -39.23 -10.92 -11.35
N PRO A 57 -38.87 -9.74 -10.80
CA PRO A 57 -37.60 -9.00 -10.93
C PRO A 57 -36.62 -9.17 -9.75
N TYR A 58 -36.96 -10.00 -8.75
CA TYR A 58 -36.22 -10.07 -7.49
C TYR A 58 -34.74 -10.47 -7.66
N GLY A 59 -34.46 -11.41 -8.57
CA GLY A 59 -33.08 -11.79 -8.88
C GLY A 59 -32.22 -10.64 -9.39
N ILE A 60 -32.78 -9.75 -10.20
CA ILE A 60 -32.05 -8.61 -10.78
C ILE A 60 -31.74 -7.55 -9.72
N ILE A 61 -32.72 -7.22 -8.88
CA ILE A 61 -32.54 -6.20 -7.83
C ILE A 61 -31.45 -6.64 -6.87
N SER A 62 -31.49 -7.89 -6.41
CA SER A 62 -30.47 -8.47 -5.53
C SER A 62 -29.10 -8.54 -6.22
N ALA A 63 -29.03 -8.94 -7.49
CA ALA A 63 -27.78 -8.99 -8.25
C ALA A 63 -27.12 -7.62 -8.40
N ILE A 64 -27.89 -6.55 -8.62
CA ILE A 64 -27.37 -5.18 -8.70
C ILE A 64 -26.75 -4.77 -7.37
N ILE A 65 -27.45 -4.98 -6.25
CA ILE A 65 -26.94 -4.61 -4.92
C ILE A 65 -25.66 -5.38 -4.61
N ILE A 66 -25.65 -6.70 -4.86
CA ILE A 66 -24.49 -7.56 -4.60
C ILE A 66 -23.30 -7.16 -5.48
N SER A 67 -23.55 -6.86 -6.76
CA SER A 67 -22.50 -6.52 -7.72
C SER A 67 -21.80 -5.20 -7.45
N VAL A 68 -22.43 -4.32 -6.68
CA VAL A 68 -21.85 -3.05 -6.25
C VAL A 68 -21.26 -3.19 -4.84
N ALA A 69 -22.00 -3.80 -3.89
CA ALA A 69 -21.61 -3.84 -2.49
C ALA A 69 -20.33 -4.68 -2.26
N ILE A 70 -20.19 -5.84 -2.91
CA ILE A 70 -19.03 -6.71 -2.70
C ILE A 70 -17.74 -6.04 -3.19
N PRO A 71 -17.66 -5.53 -4.43
CA PRO A 71 -16.44 -4.86 -4.91
C PRO A 71 -16.10 -3.61 -4.11
N ILE A 72 -17.09 -2.77 -3.75
CA ILE A 72 -16.84 -1.59 -2.92
C ILE A 72 -16.22 -1.97 -1.58
N ASN A 73 -16.83 -2.92 -0.86
CA ASN A 73 -16.36 -3.30 0.46
C ASN A 73 -14.92 -3.85 0.41
N TYR A 74 -14.63 -4.65 -0.62
CA TYR A 74 -13.27 -5.13 -0.86
C TYR A 74 -12.30 -3.98 -1.14
N ILE A 75 -12.64 -3.06 -2.05
CA ILE A 75 -11.81 -1.89 -2.39
C ILE A 75 -11.50 -1.06 -1.13
N ILE A 76 -12.50 -0.75 -0.30
CA ILE A 76 -12.30 0.03 0.93
C ILE A 76 -11.31 -0.66 1.87
N LYS A 77 -11.51 -1.96 2.12
CA LYS A 77 -10.65 -2.73 3.01
C LYS A 77 -9.20 -2.73 2.55
N TRP A 78 -8.97 -2.99 1.27
CA TRP A 78 -7.62 -3.12 0.73
C TRP A 78 -6.91 -1.80 0.52
N THR A 79 -7.63 -0.72 0.24
CA THR A 79 -7.01 0.60 0.09
C THR A 79 -6.52 1.18 1.39
N ARG A 80 -7.26 0.94 2.49
CA ARG A 80 -6.78 1.31 3.83
C ARG A 80 -5.48 0.59 4.15
N LEU A 81 -5.42 -0.72 3.88
CA LEU A 81 -4.21 -1.51 4.08
C LEU A 81 -3.06 -0.98 3.22
N TYR A 82 -3.29 -0.77 1.93
CA TYR A 82 -2.28 -0.27 1.00
C TYR A 82 -1.72 1.10 1.40
N ASN A 83 -2.57 2.03 1.83
CA ASN A 83 -2.14 3.35 2.28
C ASN A 83 -1.36 3.29 3.60
N ASN A 84 -1.70 2.36 4.51
CA ASN A 84 -0.96 2.17 5.76
C ASN A 84 0.43 1.58 5.51
N ASP A 85 0.53 0.56 4.66
CA ASP A 85 1.82 -0.05 4.29
C ASP A 85 2.72 0.97 3.59
N THR A 86 2.13 1.80 2.73
CA THR A 86 2.85 2.87 2.04
C THR A 86 3.37 3.93 3.03
N LYS A 87 2.55 4.35 4.00
CA LYS A 87 2.97 5.28 5.06
C LYS A 87 4.11 4.71 5.91
N GLN A 88 4.02 3.44 6.33
CA GLN A 88 5.09 2.80 7.09
C GLN A 88 6.39 2.71 6.29
N THR A 89 6.31 2.35 5.00
CA THR A 89 7.48 2.30 4.13
C THR A 89 8.13 3.67 4.01
N GLN A 90 7.34 4.72 3.76
CA GLN A 90 7.88 6.09 3.69
C GLN A 90 8.50 6.57 5.01
N LEU A 91 7.91 6.21 6.15
CA LEU A 91 8.48 6.52 7.46
C LEU A 91 9.81 5.80 7.70
N ARG A 92 9.92 4.53 7.29
CA ARG A 92 11.16 3.76 7.33
C ARG A 92 12.24 4.39 6.45
N ASP A 93 11.93 4.68 5.19
CA ASP A 93 12.88 5.31 4.26
C ASP A 93 13.34 6.69 4.75
N SER A 94 12.44 7.47 5.37
CA SER A 94 12.77 8.77 5.94
C SER A 94 13.64 8.66 7.19
N LYS A 95 13.35 7.67 8.06
CA LYS A 95 14.15 7.39 9.25
C LYS A 95 15.55 6.91 8.87
N GLU A 96 15.66 5.96 7.95
CA GLU A 96 16.95 5.45 7.44
C GLU A 96 17.80 6.57 6.82
N LYS A 97 17.20 7.47 6.03
CA LYS A 97 17.91 8.64 5.50
C LYS A 97 18.37 9.60 6.59
N THR A 98 17.57 9.77 7.65
CA THR A 98 17.91 10.65 8.77
C THR A 98 19.04 10.05 9.60
N ASP A 99 18.95 8.76 9.91
CA ASP A 99 19.95 7.99 10.66
C ASP A 99 21.28 7.98 9.89
N LYS A 100 21.25 7.71 8.58
CA LYS A 100 22.45 7.78 7.72
C LYS A 100 23.09 9.17 7.72
N LYS A 101 22.29 10.23 7.60
CA LYS A 101 22.79 11.62 7.62
C LYS A 101 23.36 12.00 8.99
N GLN A 102 22.81 11.47 10.08
CA GLN A 102 23.33 11.67 11.42
C GLN A 102 24.65 10.93 11.62
N ASN A 103 24.74 9.67 11.18
CA ASN A 103 25.97 8.87 11.24
C ASN A 103 27.10 9.52 10.45
N GLU A 104 26.83 10.05 9.24
CA GLU A 104 27.81 10.79 8.44
C GLU A 104 28.36 12.03 9.17
N LYS A 105 27.50 12.77 9.91
CA LYS A 105 27.93 13.91 10.72
C LYS A 105 28.79 13.47 11.91
N SER A 106 28.38 12.41 12.62
CA SER A 106 29.14 11.86 13.75
C SER A 106 30.53 11.41 13.32
N LEU A 107 30.64 10.71 12.19
CA LEU A 107 31.92 10.29 11.60
C LEU A 107 32.80 11.49 11.22
N LYS A 108 32.22 12.59 10.75
CA LYS A 108 32.97 13.82 10.46
C LYS A 108 33.54 14.46 11.73
N ILE A 109 32.75 14.51 12.81
CA ILE A 109 33.21 15.03 14.11
C ILE A 109 34.34 14.15 14.67
N LEU A 110 34.22 12.82 14.60
CA LEU A 110 35.27 11.91 15.04
C LEU A 110 36.58 12.13 14.29
N LYS A 111 36.52 12.34 12.97
CA LYS A 111 37.70 12.68 12.16
C LYS A 111 38.34 14.00 12.59
N GLU A 112 37.53 15.02 12.89
CA GLU A 112 38.04 16.31 13.39
C GLU A 112 38.71 16.18 14.76
N ARG A 113 38.16 15.36 15.68
CA ARG A 113 38.75 15.13 17.01
C ARG A 113 40.08 14.37 16.94
N LEU A 114 40.17 13.38 16.05
CA LEU A 114 41.42 12.67 15.78
C LEU A 114 42.50 13.64 15.26
N ALA A 115 42.14 14.52 14.32
CA ALA A 115 43.06 15.51 13.77
C ALA A 115 43.55 16.54 14.81
N LYS A 116 42.74 16.83 15.83
CA LYS A 116 43.10 17.68 16.96
C LYS A 116 43.91 16.95 18.05
N GLY A 117 44.05 15.62 17.95
CA GLY A 117 44.69 14.80 18.98
C GLY A 117 43.85 14.63 20.25
N GLU A 118 42.55 14.93 20.20
CA GLU A 118 41.62 14.74 21.35
C GLU A 118 41.30 13.27 21.61
N ILE A 119 41.47 12.41 20.59
CA ILE A 119 41.26 10.95 20.67
C ILE A 119 42.43 10.24 19.99
N THR A 120 42.71 9.03 20.45
CA THR A 120 43.70 8.14 19.84
C THR A 120 43.14 7.44 18.59
N LYS A 121 44.04 6.87 17.77
CA LYS A 121 43.65 6.11 16.58
C LYS A 121 42.86 4.83 16.94
N GLU A 122 43.20 4.22 18.08
CA GLU A 122 42.53 3.03 18.59
C GLU A 122 41.08 3.34 19.01
N GLU A 123 40.86 4.45 19.75
CA GLU A 123 39.52 4.93 20.12
C GLU A 123 38.68 5.33 18.91
N TYR A 124 39.31 5.92 17.89
CA TYR A 124 38.63 6.26 16.63
C TYR A 124 38.13 5.00 15.91
N ASP A 125 38.95 3.96 15.82
CA ASP A 125 38.62 2.72 15.11
C ASP A 125 37.55 1.89 15.84
N GLU A 126 37.46 1.98 17.17
CA GLU A 126 36.34 1.40 17.93
C GLU A 126 35.02 2.15 17.68
N LEU A 127 35.01 3.47 17.86
CA LEU A 127 33.80 4.28 17.70
C LEU A 127 33.27 4.24 16.27
N LYS A 128 34.15 4.15 15.28
CA LYS A 128 33.76 4.03 13.87
C LYS A 128 32.92 2.78 13.59
N LYS A 129 33.19 1.66 14.27
CA LYS A 129 32.46 0.39 14.07
C LYS A 129 30.98 0.48 14.45
N GLU A 130 30.61 1.39 15.37
CA GLU A 130 29.21 1.60 15.78
C GLU A 130 28.36 2.28 14.70
N PHE A 131 28.99 3.00 13.76
CA PHE A 131 28.29 3.78 12.73
C PHE A 131 28.28 3.12 11.34
N GLU A 132 29.03 2.02 11.16
CA GLU A 132 29.10 1.24 9.91
C GLU A 132 28.20 -0.01 9.90
N GLN A 133 27.39 -0.24 10.95
CA GLN A 133 26.30 -1.23 10.96
C GLN A 133 25.04 -0.70 10.28
#